data_AF-A0A6I4MS51-F1
#
_entry.id   AF-A0A6I4MS51-F1
#
_cell.length_a   1.000
_cell.length_b   1.000
_cell.length_c   1.000
_cell.angle_alpha   90.00
_cell.angle_beta   90.00
_cell.angle_gamma   90.00
#
_symmetry.space_group_name_H-M   'P 1'
#
loop_
_entity.id
_entity.type
_entity.pdbx_description
1 polymer ?
#
loop_
_entity_poly.entity_id
_entity_poly.type
_entity_poly.pdbx_seq_one_letter_code
_entity_poly.pdbx_strand_id
1 'polypeptide(L)'
;MTLEWARSCPDLSAAEQAFLDAAVQARDREIEEAEQRRKAETEARIERERAEDRHRADQAELARVQAERAAKQIVALALSPDQRRLATSARDGSTWVWDLRRRTPLLSLTDPIPGQEINGVAFVDEMHLVTATNYAVRFIG
;
A
#
# COMPACT_ATOMS: atom_id res chain seq x y z
N MET A 1 -47.00 6.55 8.32
CA MET A 1 -48.32 6.92 8.87
C MET A 1 -49.33 6.04 8.17
N THR A 2 -49.73 4.94 8.82
CA THR A 2 -50.50 3.84 8.23
C THR A 2 -51.96 4.25 8.01
N LEU A 3 -52.50 3.97 6.82
CA LEU A 3 -53.92 4.15 6.45
C LEU A 3 -54.82 3.08 7.11
N GLU A 4 -54.54 2.70 8.36
CA GLU A 4 -55.28 1.64 9.06
C GLU A 4 -56.73 2.05 9.37
N TRP A 5 -57.00 3.36 9.46
CA TRP A 5 -58.35 3.89 9.67
C TRP A 5 -59.33 3.53 8.55
N ALA A 6 -58.84 3.34 7.32
CA ALA A 6 -59.69 3.11 6.17
C ALA A 6 -60.15 1.64 6.04
N ARG A 7 -59.50 0.69 6.72
CA ARG A 7 -59.93 -0.72 6.80
C ARG A 7 -61.10 -0.95 7.76
N SER A 8 -61.48 0.04 8.56
CA SER A 8 -62.44 -0.08 9.66
C SER A 8 -63.81 0.58 9.37
N CYS A 9 -64.07 1.03 8.14
CA CYS A 9 -65.36 1.61 7.75
C CYS A 9 -66.38 0.51 7.38
N PRO A 10 -67.51 0.36 8.11
CA PRO A 10 -68.40 -0.80 7.95
C PRO A 10 -69.32 -0.80 6.71
N ASP A 11 -69.32 0.26 5.89
CA ASP A 11 -70.41 0.54 4.92
C ASP A 11 -69.91 0.84 3.48
N LEU A 12 -68.71 0.35 3.13
CA LEU A 12 -68.13 0.56 1.80
C LEU A 12 -68.72 -0.40 0.76
N SER A 13 -68.98 0.10 -0.46
CA SER A 13 -69.28 -0.74 -1.60
C SER A 13 -68.03 -1.51 -2.06
N ALA A 14 -68.24 -2.64 -2.75
CA ALA A 14 -67.13 -3.45 -3.28
C ALA A 14 -66.17 -2.65 -4.20
N ALA A 15 -66.68 -1.64 -4.91
CA ALA A 15 -65.89 -0.78 -5.77
C ALA A 15 -64.99 0.18 -4.97
N GLU A 16 -65.49 0.75 -3.88
CA GLU A 16 -64.72 1.65 -3.01
C GLU A 16 -63.65 0.87 -2.23
N GLN A 17 -63.97 -0.37 -1.83
CA GLN A 17 -63.02 -1.24 -1.14
C GLN A 17 -61.87 -1.68 -2.07
N ALA A 18 -62.18 -2.02 -3.31
CA ALA A 18 -61.16 -2.34 -4.33
C ALA A 18 -60.26 -1.14 -4.66
N PHE A 19 -60.82 0.07 -4.73
CA PHE A 19 -60.06 1.30 -4.94
C PHE A 19 -59.08 1.57 -3.80
N LEU A 20 -59.53 1.38 -2.56
CA LEU A 20 -58.71 1.58 -1.36
C LEU A 20 -57.58 0.55 -1.28
N ASP A 21 -57.86 -0.72 -1.56
CA ASP A 21 -56.85 -1.79 -1.58
C ASP A 21 -55.81 -1.55 -2.68
N ALA A 22 -56.23 -1.10 -3.86
CA ALA A 22 -55.32 -0.74 -4.94
C ALA A 22 -54.42 0.45 -4.55
N ALA A 23 -54.96 1.46 -3.87
CA ALA A 23 -54.19 2.61 -3.39
C ALA A 23 -53.16 2.20 -2.31
N VAL A 24 -53.53 1.30 -1.40
CA VAL A 24 -52.60 0.75 -0.38
C VAL A 24 -51.50 -0.08 -1.05
N GLN A 25 -51.86 -0.98 -1.97
CA GLN A 25 -50.88 -1.79 -2.71
C GLN A 25 -49.91 -0.94 -3.54
N ALA A 26 -50.40 0.13 -4.18
CA ALA A 26 -49.55 1.06 -4.90
C ALA A 26 -48.57 1.76 -3.94
N ARG A 27 -49.04 2.19 -2.77
CA ARG A 27 -48.20 2.83 -1.76
C ARG A 27 -47.15 1.89 -1.16
N ASP A 28 -47.52 0.63 -0.91
CA ASP A 28 -46.60 -0.38 -0.40
C ASP A 28 -45.51 -0.70 -1.43
N ARG A 29 -45.85 -0.80 -2.72
CA ARG A 29 -44.87 -0.96 -3.81
C ARG A 29 -43.89 0.22 -3.88
N GLU A 30 -44.37 1.45 -3.76
CA GLU A 30 -43.50 2.64 -3.74
C GLU A 30 -42.51 2.60 -2.56
N ILE A 31 -42.96 2.14 -1.39
CA ILE A 31 -42.12 2.02 -0.19
C ILE A 31 -41.05 0.93 -0.42
N GLU A 32 -41.45 -0.24 -0.91
CA GLU A 32 -40.51 -1.33 -1.20
C GLU A 32 -39.46 -0.93 -2.25
N GLU A 33 -39.87 -0.25 -3.32
CA GLU A 33 -38.94 0.26 -4.34
C GLU A 33 -37.99 1.30 -3.75
N ALA A 34 -38.47 2.20 -2.90
CA ALA A 34 -37.64 3.20 -2.24
C ALA A 34 -36.64 2.56 -1.26
N GLU A 35 -37.06 1.51 -0.52
CA GLU A 35 -36.18 0.76 0.36
C GLU A 35 -35.11 -0.02 -0.42
N GLN A 36 -35.49 -0.67 -1.52
CA GLN A 36 -34.55 -1.35 -2.41
C GLN A 36 -33.54 -0.38 -3.01
N ARG A 37 -33.98 0.80 -3.47
CA ARG A 37 -33.08 1.86 -3.98
C ARG A 37 -32.12 2.32 -2.89
N ARG A 38 -32.61 2.65 -1.70
CA ARG A 38 -31.78 3.10 -0.58
C ARG A 38 -30.77 2.03 -0.15
N LYS A 39 -31.19 0.76 -0.15
CA LYS A 39 -30.32 -0.38 0.15
C LYS A 39 -29.24 -0.51 -0.93
N ALA A 40 -29.61 -0.50 -2.20
CA ALA A 40 -28.67 -0.59 -3.32
C ALA A 40 -27.68 0.58 -3.33
N GLU A 41 -28.13 1.80 -3.05
CA GLU A 41 -27.26 2.98 -2.92
C GLU A 41 -26.27 2.83 -1.77
N THR A 42 -26.72 2.30 -0.63
CA THR A 42 -25.87 2.07 0.54
C THR A 42 -24.83 0.99 0.24
N GLU A 43 -25.23 -0.11 -0.39
CA GLU A 43 -24.33 -1.19 -0.81
C GLU A 43 -23.30 -0.72 -1.84
N ALA A 44 -23.73 0.07 -2.83
CA ALA A 44 -22.84 0.66 -3.83
C ALA A 44 -21.84 1.64 -3.20
N ARG A 45 -22.26 2.44 -2.22
CA ARG A 45 -21.38 3.33 -1.46
C ARG A 45 -20.33 2.54 -0.68
N ILE A 46 -20.74 1.48 0.02
CA ILE A 46 -19.83 0.61 0.79
C ILE A 46 -18.84 -0.08 -0.14
N GLU A 47 -19.28 -0.60 -1.29
CA GLU A 47 -18.37 -1.27 -2.22
C GLU A 47 -17.37 -0.29 -2.85
N ARG A 48 -17.82 0.94 -3.15
CA ARG A 48 -16.92 2.00 -3.61
C ARG A 48 -15.86 2.34 -2.57
N GLU A 49 -16.25 2.54 -1.32
CA GLU A 49 -15.32 2.83 -0.22
C GLU A 49 -14.31 1.69 -0.04
N ARG A 50 -14.78 0.43 -0.06
CA ARG A 50 -13.90 -0.75 -0.02
C ARG A 50 -12.94 -0.81 -1.21
N ALA A 51 -13.39 -0.45 -2.41
CA ALA A 51 -12.53 -0.42 -3.58
C ALA A 51 -11.46 0.67 -3.49
N GLU A 52 -11.82 1.85 -2.97
CA GLU A 52 -10.90 2.95 -2.71
C GLU A 52 -9.86 2.59 -1.64
N ASP A 53 -10.27 1.90 -0.57
CA ASP A 53 -9.38 1.41 0.48
C ASP A 53 -8.42 0.34 -0.05
N ARG A 54 -8.89 -0.60 -0.87
CA ARG A 54 -8.03 -1.58 -1.57
C ARG A 54 -7.00 -0.86 -2.43
N HIS A 55 -7.43 0.11 -3.25
CA HIS A 55 -6.51 0.86 -4.10
C HIS A 55 -5.46 1.64 -3.29
N ARG A 56 -5.86 2.25 -2.17
CA ARG A 56 -4.95 2.94 -1.26
C ARG A 56 -3.93 1.98 -0.65
N ALA A 57 -4.35 0.79 -0.23
CA ALA A 57 -3.46 -0.23 0.29
C ALA A 57 -2.45 -0.71 -0.78
N ASP A 58 -2.90 -0.95 -2.01
CA ASP A 58 -2.03 -1.32 -3.13
C ASP A 58 -1.01 -0.21 -3.43
N GLN A 59 -1.44 1.05 -3.45
CA GLN A 59 -0.53 2.20 -3.62
C GLN A 59 0.50 2.30 -2.49
N ALA A 60 0.10 2.06 -1.25
CA ALA A 60 1.00 2.09 -0.10
C ALA A 60 2.06 0.99 -0.18
N GLU A 61 1.69 -0.23 -0.59
CA GLU A 61 2.66 -1.32 -0.77
C GLU A 61 3.62 -1.03 -1.92
N LEU A 62 3.13 -0.51 -3.04
CA LEU A 62 3.97 -0.10 -4.16
C LEU A 62 4.97 0.99 -3.74
N ALA A 63 4.51 2.00 -3.01
CA ALA A 63 5.37 3.05 -2.48
C ALA A 63 6.44 2.49 -1.53
N ARG A 64 6.08 1.54 -0.66
CA ARG A 64 7.04 0.86 0.23
C ARG A 64 8.11 0.12 -0.55
N VAL A 65 7.72 -0.69 -1.53
CA VAL A 65 8.66 -1.45 -2.37
C VAL A 65 9.58 -0.51 -3.15
N GLN A 66 9.05 0.60 -3.67
CA GLN A 66 9.86 1.61 -4.35
C GLN A 66 10.85 2.29 -3.40
N ALA A 67 10.42 2.64 -2.19
CA ALA A 67 11.29 3.23 -1.17
C ALA A 67 12.41 2.27 -0.75
N GLU A 68 12.10 0.98 -0.54
CA GLU A 68 13.12 -0.03 -0.24
C GLU A 68 14.15 -0.17 -1.35
N ARG A 69 13.70 -0.19 -2.61
CA ARG A 69 14.59 -0.22 -3.78
C ARG A 69 15.44 1.05 -3.89
N ALA A 70 14.86 2.21 -3.62
CA ALA A 70 15.58 3.49 -3.65
C ALA A 70 16.67 3.54 -2.55
N ALA A 71 16.38 3.00 -1.36
CA ALA A 71 17.36 2.89 -0.28
C ALA A 71 18.51 1.94 -0.65
N LYS A 72 18.24 0.84 -1.37
CA LYS A 72 19.27 -0.11 -1.82
C LYS A 72 20.03 0.32 -3.09
N GLN A 73 19.87 1.56 -3.56
CA GLN A 73 20.63 2.05 -4.71
C GLN A 73 22.12 2.08 -4.40
N ILE A 74 22.91 1.43 -5.27
CA ILE A 74 24.37 1.51 -5.24
C ILE A 74 24.79 2.91 -5.68
N VAL A 75 25.59 3.58 -4.86
CA VAL A 75 26.03 4.96 -5.08
C VAL A 75 27.53 5.09 -5.31
N ALA A 76 28.34 4.14 -4.82
CA ALA A 76 29.77 4.12 -5.06
C ALA A 76 30.30 2.69 -5.23
N LEU A 77 31.45 2.60 -5.91
CA LEU A 77 32.13 1.37 -6.30
C LEU A 77 33.64 1.57 -6.14
N ALA A 78 34.36 0.57 -5.66
CA ALA A 78 35.83 0.57 -5.61
C ALA A 78 36.40 -0.81 -5.90
N LEU A 79 37.41 -0.89 -6.76
CA LEU A 79 38.14 -2.13 -7.01
C LEU A 79 39.29 -2.28 -6.00
N SER A 80 39.55 -3.50 -5.57
CA SER A 80 40.77 -3.79 -4.81
C SER A 80 42.02 -3.60 -5.68
N PRO A 81 43.19 -3.30 -5.09
CA PRO A 81 44.42 -3.13 -5.86
C PRO A 81 44.78 -4.35 -6.72
N ASP A 82 44.52 -5.56 -6.23
CA ASP A 82 44.69 -6.81 -6.99
C ASP A 82 43.61 -7.10 -8.05
N GLN A 83 42.58 -6.25 -8.18
CA GLN A 83 41.44 -6.37 -9.08
C GLN A 83 40.64 -7.68 -8.95
N ARG A 84 40.75 -8.37 -7.82
CA ARG A 84 39.98 -9.60 -7.56
C ARG A 84 38.69 -9.32 -6.80
N ARG A 85 38.60 -8.17 -6.13
CA ARG A 85 37.43 -7.76 -5.37
C ARG A 85 36.87 -6.44 -5.84
N LEU A 86 35.56 -6.29 -5.64
CA LEU A 86 34.82 -5.07 -5.85
C LEU A 86 34.08 -4.76 -4.56
N ALA A 87 34.23 -3.56 -4.03
CA ALA A 87 33.38 -3.03 -2.98
C ALA A 87 32.30 -2.15 -3.61
N THR A 88 31.07 -2.28 -3.13
CA THR A 88 29.92 -1.49 -3.58
C THR A 88 29.18 -0.96 -2.36
N SER A 89 28.83 0.31 -2.33
CA SER A 89 28.07 0.91 -1.23
C SER A 89 26.70 1.40 -1.66
N ALA A 90 25.70 1.32 -0.76
CA ALA A 90 24.34 1.77 -0.99
C ALA A 90 23.91 2.91 -0.06
N ARG A 91 22.79 3.56 -0.43
CA ARG A 91 22.15 4.60 0.39
C ARG A 91 21.60 4.07 1.71
N ASP A 92 21.27 2.79 1.81
CA ASP A 92 20.77 2.18 3.04
C ASP A 92 21.84 1.94 4.12
N GLY A 93 23.07 2.36 3.86
CA GLY A 93 24.20 2.16 4.77
C GLY A 93 24.93 0.84 4.56
N SER A 94 24.50 0.04 3.59
CA SER A 94 25.14 -1.23 3.30
C SER A 94 26.37 -1.05 2.41
N THR A 95 27.40 -1.85 2.68
CA THR A 95 28.57 -2.02 1.82
C THR A 95 28.81 -3.51 1.60
N TRP A 96 28.86 -3.93 0.34
CA TRP A 96 29.16 -5.30 -0.03
C TRP A 96 30.54 -5.39 -0.64
N VAL A 97 31.26 -6.47 -0.33
CA VAL A 97 32.51 -6.84 -1.00
C VAL A 97 32.24 -8.10 -1.82
N TRP A 98 32.61 -8.09 -3.08
CA TRP A 98 32.34 -9.13 -4.06
C TRP A 98 33.64 -9.77 -4.52
N ASP A 99 33.63 -11.08 -4.72
CA ASP A 99 34.65 -11.78 -5.51
C ASP A 99 34.28 -11.64 -6.99
N LEU A 100 35.13 -10.98 -7.78
CA LEU A 100 34.86 -10.73 -9.19
C LEU A 100 34.99 -11.97 -10.07
N ARG A 101 35.83 -12.94 -9.67
CA ARG A 101 36.01 -14.19 -10.42
C ARG A 101 34.81 -15.10 -10.25
N ARG A 102 34.32 -15.21 -9.01
CA ARG A 102 33.19 -16.06 -8.64
C ARG A 102 31.85 -15.37 -8.82
N ARG A 103 31.83 -14.03 -8.90
CA ARG A 103 30.64 -13.17 -8.95
C ARG A 103 29.72 -13.41 -7.76
N THR A 104 30.32 -13.59 -6.58
CA THR A 104 29.61 -13.87 -5.32
C THR A 104 29.97 -12.83 -4.27
N PRO A 105 29.03 -12.44 -3.39
CA PRO A 105 29.35 -11.59 -2.26
C PRO A 105 30.25 -12.36 -1.29
N LEU A 106 31.37 -11.75 -0.91
CA LEU A 106 32.27 -12.22 0.13
C LEU A 106 31.83 -11.72 1.50
N LEU A 107 31.43 -10.44 1.58
CA LEU A 107 31.06 -9.76 2.82
C LEU A 107 29.90 -8.81 2.58
N SER A 108 29.06 -8.67 3.60
CA SER A 108 28.02 -7.63 3.69
C SER A 108 28.22 -6.92 5.01
N LEU A 109 28.45 -5.62 4.95
CA LEU A 109 28.66 -4.74 6.08
C LEU A 109 27.54 -3.71 6.10
N THR A 110 27.12 -3.31 7.29
CA THR A 110 26.09 -2.30 7.47
C THR A 110 26.62 -1.26 8.44
N ASP A 111 26.41 0.02 8.14
CA ASP A 111 26.78 1.08 9.05
C ASP A 111 26.09 0.87 10.42
N PRO A 112 26.83 0.95 11.55
CA PRO A 112 26.24 0.78 12.87
C PRO A 112 25.18 1.85 13.20
N ILE A 113 25.20 2.99 12.50
CA ILE A 113 24.21 4.05 12.66
C ILE A 113 23.14 3.86 11.57
N PRO A 114 21.89 3.55 11.97
CA PRO A 114 20.81 3.38 11.01
C PRO A 114 20.55 4.65 10.18
N GLY A 115 20.26 4.46 8.89
CA GLY A 115 19.89 5.55 7.98
C GLY A 115 21.05 6.42 7.50
N GLN A 116 22.31 6.00 7.68
CA GLN A 116 23.45 6.67 7.10
C GLN A 116 23.69 6.22 5.66
N GLU A 117 23.70 7.17 4.72
CA GLU A 117 24.08 6.88 3.34
C GLU A 117 25.61 6.80 3.23
N ILE A 118 26.13 5.74 2.62
CA ILE A 118 27.55 5.63 2.30
C ILE A 118 27.80 6.25 0.92
N ASN A 119 28.24 7.50 0.90
CA ASN A 119 28.47 8.26 -0.34
C ASN A 119 29.75 7.86 -1.08
N GLY A 120 30.71 7.25 -0.37
CA GLY A 120 32.01 6.93 -0.92
C GLY A 120 32.59 5.67 -0.30
N VAL A 121 33.32 4.92 -1.12
CA VAL A 121 34.03 3.72 -0.71
C VAL A 121 35.37 3.66 -1.42
N ALA A 122 36.43 3.24 -0.74
CA ALA A 122 37.76 3.08 -1.32
C ALA A 122 38.53 1.96 -0.63
N PHE A 123 39.26 1.14 -1.41
CA PHE A 123 40.24 0.23 -0.83
C PHE A 123 41.51 1.00 -0.47
N VAL A 124 42.00 0.77 0.74
CA VAL A 124 43.29 1.28 1.21
C VAL A 124 44.39 0.27 0.87
N ASP A 125 44.11 -1.03 1.04
CA ASP A 125 44.97 -2.14 0.63
C ASP A 125 44.14 -3.41 0.40
N GLU A 126 44.77 -4.59 0.47
CA GLU A 126 44.11 -5.87 0.27
C GLU A 126 43.24 -6.35 1.45
N MET A 127 43.19 -5.69 2.57
CA MET A 127 42.29 -6.06 3.67
C MET A 127 41.45 -4.88 4.13
N HIS A 128 41.96 -3.66 3.96
CA HIS A 128 41.36 -2.47 4.50
C HIS A 128 40.55 -1.69 3.45
N LEU A 129 39.36 -1.26 3.87
CA LEU A 129 38.42 -0.44 3.13
C LEU A 129 38.11 0.81 3.95
N VAL A 130 37.86 1.93 3.28
CA VAL A 130 37.32 3.14 3.88
C VAL A 130 35.96 3.42 3.30
N THR A 131 35.00 3.73 4.17
CA THR A 131 33.66 4.17 3.79
C THR A 131 33.43 5.58 4.33
N ALA A 132 32.81 6.43 3.53
CA ALA A 132 32.46 7.79 3.89
C ALA A 132 30.94 7.99 3.89
N THR A 133 30.42 8.57 4.96
CA THR A 133 29.05 9.06 5.08
C THR A 133 29.04 10.59 4.99
N ASN A 134 27.86 11.19 5.12
CA ASN A 134 27.73 12.65 5.24
C ASN A 134 28.44 13.23 6.48
N TYR A 135 28.68 12.42 7.52
CA TYR A 135 29.12 12.92 8.83
C TYR A 135 30.37 12.23 9.37
N ALA A 136 30.79 11.11 8.78
CA ALA A 136 31.91 10.33 9.26
C ALA A 136 32.67 9.64 8.13
N VAL A 137 33.95 9.40 8.35
CA VAL A 137 34.76 8.46 7.57
C VAL A 137 35.14 7.31 8.49
N ARG A 138 35.03 6.09 8.01
CA ARG A 138 35.31 4.88 8.77
C ARG A 138 36.31 4.00 8.04
N PHE A 139 37.22 3.42 8.80
CA PHE A 139 38.12 2.36 8.36
C PHE A 139 37.52 1.02 8.74
N ILE A 140 37.53 0.10 7.79
CA ILE A 140 37.03 -1.26 7.90
C ILE A 140 38.24 -2.15 7.57
N GLY A 141 38.63 -3.04 8.47
CA GLY A 141 39.80 -3.92 8.36
C GLY A 141 39.55 -5.24 9.03
#